data_AF-A0A1F5GJX6-F1
#
_entry.id   AF-A0A1F5GJX6-F1
#
_cell.length_a   1.000
_cell.length_b   1.000
_cell.length_c   1.000
_cell.angle_alpha   90.00
_cell.angle_beta   90.00
_cell.angle_gamma   90.00
#
_symmetry.space_group_name_H-M   'P 1'
#
loop_
_entity.id
_entity.type
_entity.pdbx_description
1 polymer ?
#
loop_
_entity_poly.entity_id
_entity_poly.type
_entity_poly.pdbx_seq_one_letter_code
_entity_poly.pdbx_strand_id
1 'polypeptide(L)'
;MKETTGGYQPPEEKHGQNSEQIPVLPHDDRGRILWSIFKDDPEALKLVIENEARAFLSAGNRLTYRNLQQTAYGLKMAIHKYYPGGIPALKENLGIRTRRPYGSGKDPEIIEREAIEFFQREGGLSGPLLKSRERADLLRAIKNYPGGIRRLQTLVKIEQTSKPAGFWNPEKVEEEARAFFQNEGTLTRRMLRRKNRQDLDAAIERYGGMISLKKRLGIGTRREKPQNYWQDAETIRHEVQRFTEGGGILTQRNLSRAGLSSLDWAIRNYYPGGIQQLRLDLGLEASKYPPNYWTIERIEEEAKKVFEQEGGLTAQLLKEHNKRLYRVIAEKYPGGLAAINEKLGANEVDSVEELLNQYEGALQKRPMSFREFLQEKK
;
A
#
# COMPACT_ATOMS: atom_id res chain seq x y z
N MET A 1 16.91 19.74 -37.54
CA MET A 1 16.14 18.51 -37.83
C MET A 1 14.96 18.50 -36.86
N LYS A 2 13.74 18.67 -37.35
CA LYS A 2 12.52 18.71 -36.54
C LYS A 2 11.84 17.34 -36.69
N GLU A 3 11.79 16.56 -35.61
CA GLU A 3 11.10 15.28 -35.58
C GLU A 3 9.60 15.52 -35.44
N THR A 4 8.86 15.22 -36.50
CA THR A 4 7.40 15.15 -36.51
C THR A 4 6.94 13.86 -35.87
N THR A 5 6.35 13.95 -34.68
CA THR A 5 5.63 12.85 -34.02
C THR A 5 4.34 12.57 -34.77
N GLY A 6 4.35 11.55 -35.63
CA GLY A 6 3.16 10.99 -36.27
C GLY A 6 2.31 10.23 -35.26
N GLY A 7 1.14 10.78 -34.93
CA GLY A 7 0.14 10.13 -34.10
C GLY A 7 -0.51 8.96 -34.83
N TYR A 8 -0.42 7.76 -34.25
CA TYR A 8 -1.15 6.57 -34.68
C TYR A 8 -2.65 6.75 -34.35
N GLN A 9 -3.49 6.90 -35.37
CA GLN A 9 -4.93 6.70 -35.23
C GLN A 9 -5.24 5.22 -35.50
N PRO A 10 -5.90 4.51 -34.56
CA PRO A 10 -6.37 3.16 -34.83
C PRO A 10 -7.48 3.20 -35.90
N PRO A 11 -7.60 2.14 -36.72
CA PRO A 11 -8.60 2.09 -37.77
C PRO A 11 -10.00 2.13 -37.17
N GLU A 12 -10.86 2.98 -37.72
CA GLU A 12 -12.30 3.00 -37.42
C GLU A 12 -12.91 1.66 -37.84
N GLU A 13 -13.20 0.81 -36.86
CA GLU A 13 -14.03 -0.38 -37.05
C GLU A 13 -15.44 0.05 -37.44
N LYS A 14 -15.78 -0.09 -38.72
CA LYS A 14 -17.15 0.02 -39.22
C LYS A 14 -17.98 -1.15 -38.67
N HIS A 15 -18.55 -0.99 -37.48
CA HIS A 15 -19.61 -1.86 -36.97
C HIS A 15 -20.90 -1.65 -37.77
N GLY A 16 -20.96 -2.19 -38.98
CA GLY A 16 -22.21 -2.51 -39.64
C GLY A 16 -22.84 -3.72 -38.94
N GLN A 17 -23.60 -3.46 -37.86
CA GLN A 17 -24.42 -4.46 -37.21
C GLN A 17 -25.59 -4.85 -38.13
N ASN A 18 -25.35 -5.78 -39.04
CA ASN A 18 -26.41 -6.70 -39.45
C ASN A 18 -26.45 -7.78 -38.36
N SER A 19 -27.12 -7.47 -37.24
CA SER A 19 -27.46 -8.51 -36.27
C SER A 19 -28.48 -9.42 -36.96
N GLU A 20 -27.99 -10.44 -37.66
CA GLU A 20 -28.83 -11.59 -38.02
C GLU A 20 -29.53 -12.01 -36.74
N GLN A 21 -30.84 -11.81 -36.69
CA GLN A 21 -31.66 -12.15 -35.53
C GLN A 21 -31.41 -13.63 -35.27
N ILE A 22 -30.77 -13.94 -34.13
CA ILE A 22 -30.50 -15.31 -33.74
C ILE A 22 -31.86 -16.01 -33.71
N PRO A 23 -32.09 -17.04 -34.53
CA PRO A 23 -33.37 -17.71 -34.58
C PRO A 23 -33.65 -18.30 -33.20
N VAL A 24 -34.64 -17.73 -32.51
CA VAL A 24 -35.15 -18.28 -31.25
C VAL A 24 -35.84 -19.58 -31.58
N LEU A 25 -35.64 -20.61 -30.76
CA LEU A 25 -36.36 -21.87 -30.91
C LEU A 25 -37.86 -21.59 -30.98
N PRO A 26 -38.57 -22.05 -32.02
CA PRO A 26 -40.01 -21.95 -32.04
C PRO A 26 -40.53 -22.83 -30.91
N HIS A 27 -41.24 -22.21 -29.96
CA HIS A 27 -41.88 -22.90 -28.86
C HIS A 27 -43.40 -22.90 -29.09
N ASP A 28 -44.07 -23.96 -28.63
CA ASP A 28 -45.51 -23.95 -28.48
C ASP A 28 -45.94 -23.03 -27.32
N ASP A 29 -47.25 -22.85 -27.18
CA ASP A 29 -47.90 -22.11 -26.10
C ASP A 29 -47.55 -22.62 -24.69
N ARG A 30 -46.97 -23.82 -24.60
CA ARG A 30 -46.54 -24.48 -23.36
C ARG A 30 -45.03 -24.42 -23.16
N GLY A 31 -44.30 -23.66 -23.98
CA GLY A 31 -42.86 -23.52 -23.90
C GLY A 31 -42.09 -24.78 -24.32
N ARG A 32 -42.69 -25.65 -25.15
CA ARG A 32 -42.02 -26.84 -25.72
C ARG A 32 -41.53 -26.50 -27.11
N ILE A 33 -40.30 -26.90 -27.42
CA ILE A 33 -39.71 -26.71 -28.75
C ILE A 33 -40.55 -27.46 -29.80
N LEU A 34 -40.96 -26.75 -30.85
CA LEU A 34 -41.72 -27.27 -32.00
C LEU A 34 -40.77 -28.04 -32.94
N TRP A 35 -40.38 -29.25 -32.53
CA TRP A 35 -39.45 -30.11 -33.28
C TRP A 35 -39.89 -30.42 -34.71
N SER A 36 -41.19 -30.35 -35.01
CA SER A 36 -41.74 -30.62 -36.34
C SER A 36 -41.24 -29.64 -37.41
N ILE A 37 -40.83 -28.44 -37.02
CA ILE A 37 -40.35 -27.40 -37.94
C ILE A 37 -38.97 -27.74 -38.53
N PHE A 38 -38.17 -28.53 -37.81
CA PHE A 38 -36.82 -28.89 -38.23
C PHE A 38 -36.70 -30.33 -38.76
N LYS A 39 -37.83 -30.96 -39.11
CA LYS A 39 -37.84 -32.35 -39.57
C LYS A 39 -37.03 -32.53 -40.86
N ASP A 40 -37.01 -31.51 -41.71
CA ASP A 40 -36.40 -31.54 -43.03
C ASP A 40 -34.98 -30.94 -43.06
N ASP A 41 -34.52 -30.30 -41.96
CA ASP A 41 -33.17 -29.73 -41.84
C ASP A 41 -32.56 -29.97 -40.44
N PRO A 42 -31.84 -31.09 -40.26
CA PRO A 42 -31.20 -31.43 -38.99
C PRO A 42 -29.96 -30.57 -38.67
N GLU A 43 -29.33 -29.93 -39.67
CA GLU A 43 -28.16 -29.07 -39.44
C GLU A 43 -28.59 -27.70 -38.89
N ALA A 44 -29.68 -27.12 -39.40
CA ALA A 44 -30.31 -25.95 -38.79
C ALA A 44 -30.66 -26.21 -37.31
N LEU A 45 -31.16 -27.40 -36.99
CA LEU A 45 -31.47 -27.77 -35.61
C LEU A 45 -30.24 -27.80 -34.69
N LYS A 46 -29.11 -28.36 -35.17
CA LYS A 46 -27.86 -28.38 -34.41
C LYS A 46 -27.36 -26.97 -34.12
N LEU A 47 -27.42 -26.07 -35.10
CA LEU A 47 -27.03 -24.67 -34.95
C LEU A 47 -27.88 -23.96 -33.90
N VAL A 48 -29.19 -24.21 -33.91
CA VAL A 48 -30.10 -23.63 -32.92
C VAL A 48 -29.81 -24.17 -31.51
N ILE A 49 -29.57 -25.48 -31.37
CA ILE A 49 -29.15 -26.10 -30.09
C ILE A 49 -27.84 -25.48 -29.58
N GLU A 50 -26.87 -25.24 -30.46
CA GLU A 50 -25.62 -24.57 -30.10
C GLU A 50 -25.83 -23.14 -29.63
N ASN A 51 -26.66 -22.37 -30.33
CA ASN A 51 -26.93 -20.99 -29.98
C ASN A 51 -27.67 -20.89 -28.64
N GLU A 52 -28.64 -21.76 -28.39
CA GLU A 52 -29.32 -21.82 -27.09
C GLU A 52 -28.33 -22.24 -25.98
N ALA A 53 -27.43 -23.18 -26.26
CA ALA A 53 -26.39 -23.55 -25.31
C ALA A 53 -25.38 -22.40 -25.04
N ARG A 54 -25.03 -21.60 -26.05
CA ARG A 54 -24.23 -20.38 -25.88
C ARG A 54 -24.96 -19.34 -25.03
N ALA A 55 -26.25 -19.11 -25.29
CA ALA A 55 -27.08 -18.21 -24.49
C ALA A 55 -27.20 -18.70 -23.02
N PHE A 56 -27.32 -20.01 -22.82
CA PHE A 56 -27.35 -20.62 -21.51
C PHE A 56 -26.05 -20.38 -20.73
N LEU A 57 -24.90 -20.47 -21.41
CA LEU A 57 -23.58 -20.19 -20.84
C LEU A 57 -23.36 -18.71 -20.57
N SER A 58 -23.80 -17.82 -21.47
CA SER A 58 -23.68 -16.36 -21.27
C SER A 58 -24.52 -15.87 -20.08
N ALA A 59 -25.59 -16.58 -19.74
CA ALA A 59 -26.36 -16.37 -18.51
C ALA A 59 -25.65 -16.87 -17.23
N GLY A 60 -24.39 -17.32 -17.33
CA GLY A 60 -23.59 -17.80 -16.20
C GLY A 60 -23.88 -19.24 -15.77
N ASN A 61 -24.76 -19.96 -16.48
CA ASN A 61 -25.10 -21.33 -16.14
C ASN A 61 -24.04 -22.31 -16.65
N ARG A 62 -23.80 -23.39 -15.91
CA ARG A 62 -22.91 -24.47 -16.35
C ARG A 62 -23.70 -25.51 -17.13
N LEU A 63 -23.23 -25.86 -18.33
CA LEU A 63 -23.83 -26.89 -19.18
C LEU A 63 -23.61 -28.29 -18.56
N THR A 64 -24.48 -28.68 -17.64
CA THR A 64 -24.47 -29.98 -16.95
C THR A 64 -25.87 -30.60 -17.03
N TYR A 65 -25.96 -31.94 -16.98
CA TYR A 65 -27.25 -32.63 -17.03
C TYR A 65 -28.21 -32.15 -15.93
N ARG A 66 -27.69 -31.88 -14.73
CA ARG A 66 -28.48 -31.40 -13.58
C ARG A 66 -29.03 -29.99 -13.84
N ASN A 67 -28.19 -29.06 -14.29
CA ASN A 67 -28.63 -27.70 -14.54
C ASN A 67 -29.65 -27.66 -15.68
N LEU A 68 -29.36 -28.32 -16.80
CA LEU A 68 -30.30 -28.38 -17.92
C LEU A 68 -31.63 -29.05 -17.51
N GLN A 69 -31.60 -30.09 -16.68
CA GLN A 69 -32.84 -30.70 -16.16
C GLN A 69 -33.70 -29.70 -15.37
N GLN A 70 -33.08 -28.78 -14.63
CA GLN A 70 -33.77 -27.85 -13.74
C GLN A 70 -34.21 -26.56 -14.44
N THR A 71 -33.41 -26.06 -15.37
CA THR A 71 -33.59 -24.70 -15.94
C THR A 71 -33.88 -24.68 -17.43
N ALA A 72 -33.57 -25.76 -18.16
CA ALA A 72 -33.68 -25.81 -19.62
C ALA A 72 -33.93 -27.25 -20.12
N TYR A 73 -35.03 -27.86 -19.66
CA TYR A 73 -35.32 -29.27 -19.93
C TYR A 73 -35.49 -29.55 -21.44
N GLY A 74 -36.04 -28.58 -22.19
CA GLY A 74 -36.13 -28.65 -23.65
C GLY A 74 -34.76 -28.82 -24.32
N LEU A 75 -33.81 -27.95 -23.99
CA LEU A 75 -32.42 -28.03 -24.44
C LEU A 75 -31.76 -29.35 -24.03
N LYS A 76 -32.01 -29.86 -22.82
CA LYS A 76 -31.50 -31.19 -22.39
C LYS A 76 -31.93 -32.29 -23.35
N MET A 77 -33.22 -32.35 -23.67
CA MET A 77 -33.80 -33.38 -24.54
C MET A 77 -33.28 -33.23 -25.97
N ALA A 78 -33.14 -31.99 -26.44
CA ALA A 78 -32.54 -31.66 -27.72
C ALA A 78 -31.13 -32.25 -27.86
N ILE A 79 -30.27 -31.93 -26.89
CA ILE A 79 -28.88 -32.40 -26.86
C ILE A 79 -28.82 -33.92 -26.86
N HIS A 80 -29.64 -34.57 -26.03
CA HIS A 80 -29.64 -36.03 -25.96
C HIS A 80 -30.05 -36.69 -27.29
N LYS A 81 -31.02 -36.10 -27.99
CA LYS A 81 -31.57 -36.65 -29.23
C LYS A 81 -30.70 -36.38 -30.46
N TYR A 82 -30.09 -35.20 -30.55
CA TYR A 82 -29.45 -34.73 -31.80
C TYR A 82 -27.93 -34.59 -31.71
N TYR A 83 -27.33 -34.71 -30.52
CA TYR A 83 -25.88 -34.81 -30.36
C TYR A 83 -25.51 -36.22 -29.90
N PRO A 84 -25.06 -37.13 -30.79
CA PRO A 84 -24.56 -38.43 -30.39
C PRO A 84 -23.33 -38.23 -29.49
N GLY A 85 -23.44 -38.69 -28.23
CA GLY A 85 -22.47 -38.36 -27.16
C GLY A 85 -22.94 -37.28 -26.18
N GLY A 86 -24.11 -36.69 -26.41
CA GLY A 86 -24.83 -35.80 -25.50
C GLY A 86 -24.11 -34.48 -25.22
N ILE A 87 -24.17 -34.03 -23.96
CA ILE A 87 -23.55 -32.77 -23.50
C ILE A 87 -22.04 -32.73 -23.83
N PRO A 88 -21.27 -33.82 -23.67
CA PRO A 88 -19.88 -33.85 -24.11
C PRO A 88 -19.69 -33.47 -25.58
N ALA A 89 -20.41 -34.12 -26.50
CA ALA A 89 -20.28 -33.85 -27.93
C ALA A 89 -20.66 -32.40 -28.28
N LEU A 90 -21.74 -31.87 -27.68
CA LEU A 90 -22.12 -30.47 -27.86
C LEU A 90 -21.02 -29.51 -27.35
N LYS A 91 -20.46 -29.78 -26.16
CA LYS A 91 -19.39 -28.95 -25.61
C LYS A 91 -18.18 -28.91 -26.52
N GLU A 92 -17.78 -30.07 -27.06
CA GLU A 92 -16.70 -30.16 -28.03
C GLU A 92 -16.98 -29.31 -29.28
N ASN A 93 -18.20 -29.39 -29.83
CA ASN A 93 -18.60 -28.58 -30.99
C ASN A 93 -18.60 -27.07 -30.68
N LEU A 94 -18.96 -26.70 -29.45
CA LEU A 94 -18.89 -25.32 -28.96
C LEU A 94 -17.46 -24.85 -28.62
N GLY A 95 -16.44 -25.68 -28.82
CA GLY A 95 -15.06 -25.39 -28.40
C GLY A 95 -14.85 -25.40 -26.87
N ILE A 96 -15.84 -25.88 -26.12
CA ILE A 96 -15.81 -26.03 -24.67
C ILE A 96 -15.18 -27.39 -24.37
N ARG A 97 -13.93 -27.40 -23.93
CA ARG A 97 -13.26 -28.67 -23.59
C ARG A 97 -14.04 -29.43 -22.52
N THR A 98 -14.42 -30.66 -22.84
CA THR A 98 -15.09 -31.58 -21.91
C THR A 98 -14.07 -32.19 -20.95
N ARG A 99 -14.58 -32.92 -19.93
CA ARG A 99 -13.71 -33.77 -19.12
C ARG A 99 -13.00 -34.75 -20.04
N ARG A 100 -11.68 -34.86 -19.86
CA ARG A 100 -10.81 -35.85 -20.51
C ARG A 100 -11.50 -37.22 -20.70
N PRO A 101 -11.39 -37.84 -21.90
CA PRO A 101 -11.80 -39.22 -22.12
C PRO A 101 -11.22 -40.14 -21.04
N TYR A 102 -12.01 -41.11 -20.58
CA TYR A 102 -11.56 -42.06 -19.56
C TYR A 102 -10.28 -42.76 -20.04
N GLY A 103 -9.19 -42.67 -19.25
CA GLY A 103 -7.87 -43.22 -19.60
C GLY A 103 -6.85 -42.18 -20.11
N SER A 104 -7.26 -41.12 -20.79
CA SER A 104 -6.36 -40.04 -21.28
C SER A 104 -5.69 -39.23 -20.16
N GLY A 105 -6.17 -39.37 -18.92
CA GLY A 105 -5.53 -38.84 -17.72
C GLY A 105 -4.27 -39.61 -17.27
N LYS A 106 -3.89 -40.69 -17.96
CA LYS A 106 -2.72 -41.51 -17.65
C LYS A 106 -1.59 -41.39 -18.68
N ASP A 107 -1.89 -40.93 -19.89
CA ASP A 107 -0.91 -40.78 -20.96
C ASP A 107 -0.01 -39.54 -20.71
N PRO A 108 1.32 -39.72 -20.49
CA PRO A 108 2.24 -38.63 -20.25
C PRO A 108 2.25 -37.57 -21.35
N GLU A 109 2.18 -37.97 -22.64
CA GLU A 109 2.29 -37.04 -23.77
C GLU A 109 1.07 -36.12 -23.86
N ILE A 110 -0.12 -36.67 -23.58
CA ILE A 110 -1.36 -35.88 -23.53
C ILE A 110 -1.32 -34.90 -22.35
N ILE A 111 -0.78 -35.32 -21.19
CA ILE A 111 -0.62 -34.45 -20.03
C ILE A 111 0.33 -33.31 -20.33
N GLU A 112 1.48 -33.59 -20.94
CA GLU A 112 2.48 -32.60 -21.33
C GLU A 112 1.91 -31.59 -22.32
N ARG A 113 1.31 -32.07 -23.44
CA ARG A 113 0.70 -31.21 -24.45
C ARG A 113 -0.37 -30.29 -23.86
N GLU A 114 -1.29 -30.83 -23.07
CA GLU A 114 -2.34 -30.01 -22.45
C GLU A 114 -1.80 -29.00 -21.42
N ALA A 115 -0.71 -29.34 -20.71
CA ALA A 115 -0.08 -28.41 -19.78
C ALA A 115 0.65 -27.28 -20.51
N ILE A 116 1.31 -27.58 -21.64
CA ILE A 116 1.95 -26.59 -22.52
C ILE A 116 0.90 -25.63 -23.10
N GLU A 117 -0.18 -26.15 -23.67
CA GLU A 117 -1.27 -25.32 -24.21
C GLU A 117 -1.91 -24.44 -23.13
N PHE A 118 -2.14 -25.01 -21.93
CA PHE A 118 -2.68 -24.24 -20.81
C PHE A 118 -1.73 -23.11 -20.41
N PHE A 119 -0.42 -23.39 -20.35
CA PHE A 119 0.59 -22.39 -20.03
C PHE A 119 0.64 -21.28 -21.08
N GLN A 120 0.67 -21.62 -22.38
CA GLN A 120 0.69 -20.65 -23.46
C GLN A 120 -0.52 -19.71 -23.41
N ARG A 121 -1.69 -20.23 -23.01
CA ARG A 121 -2.92 -19.45 -22.92
C ARG A 121 -3.01 -18.57 -21.66
N GLU A 122 -2.59 -19.08 -20.51
CA GLU A 122 -2.84 -18.44 -19.21
C GLU A 122 -1.59 -17.75 -18.62
N GLY A 123 -0.41 -17.94 -19.21
CA GLY A 123 0.85 -17.40 -18.71
C GLY A 123 1.36 -18.04 -17.41
N GLY A 124 0.77 -19.16 -16.97
CA GLY A 124 1.16 -19.85 -15.74
C GLY A 124 0.65 -21.27 -15.64
N LEU A 125 1.33 -22.08 -14.83
CA LEU A 125 0.94 -23.46 -14.53
C LEU A 125 1.02 -23.69 -13.02
N SER A 126 -0.06 -23.36 -12.29
CA SER A 126 -0.13 -23.56 -10.83
C SER A 126 -1.41 -24.27 -10.43
N GLY A 127 -1.37 -24.98 -9.29
CA GLY A 127 -2.55 -25.67 -8.76
C GLY A 127 -3.76 -24.74 -8.53
N PRO A 128 -3.59 -23.56 -7.90
CA PRO A 128 -4.67 -22.58 -7.76
C PRO A 128 -5.21 -22.07 -9.11
N LEU A 129 -4.33 -21.79 -10.08
CA LEU A 129 -4.72 -21.31 -11.41
C LEU A 129 -5.51 -22.37 -12.20
N LEU A 130 -5.08 -23.63 -12.14
CA LEU A 130 -5.82 -24.74 -12.76
C LEU A 130 -7.22 -24.89 -12.13
N LYS A 131 -7.35 -24.70 -10.82
CA LYS A 131 -8.67 -24.73 -10.16
C LYS A 131 -9.56 -23.56 -10.55
N SER A 132 -9.03 -22.33 -10.59
CA SER A 132 -9.81 -21.14 -10.95
C SER A 132 -10.28 -21.16 -12.41
N ARG A 133 -9.55 -21.87 -13.29
CA ARG A 133 -9.93 -22.11 -14.69
C ARG A 133 -10.71 -23.41 -14.91
N GLU A 134 -11.23 -24.00 -13.84
CA GLU A 134 -12.02 -25.24 -13.85
C GLU A 134 -11.30 -26.48 -14.45
N ARG A 135 -9.98 -26.43 -14.58
CA ARG A 135 -9.11 -27.53 -15.07
C ARG A 135 -8.70 -28.47 -13.94
N ALA A 136 -9.65 -28.84 -13.10
CA ALA A 136 -9.44 -29.78 -12.00
C ALA A 136 -9.10 -31.20 -12.50
N ASP A 137 -9.53 -31.53 -13.73
CA ASP A 137 -9.20 -32.74 -14.45
C ASP A 137 -7.70 -32.80 -14.80
N LEU A 138 -7.16 -31.74 -15.43
CA LEU A 138 -5.73 -31.60 -15.71
C LEU A 138 -4.94 -31.61 -14.42
N LEU A 139 -5.37 -30.88 -13.38
CA LEU A 139 -4.70 -30.90 -12.08
C LEU A 139 -4.60 -32.32 -11.49
N ARG A 140 -5.66 -33.14 -11.63
CA ARG A 140 -5.64 -34.53 -11.16
C ARG A 140 -4.70 -35.40 -12.01
N ALA A 141 -4.68 -35.22 -13.32
CA ALA A 141 -3.75 -35.93 -14.20
C ALA A 141 -2.29 -35.55 -13.88
N ILE A 142 -2.02 -34.26 -13.68
CA ILE A 142 -0.71 -33.74 -13.27
C ILE A 142 -0.28 -34.32 -11.92
N LYS A 143 -1.18 -34.51 -10.96
CA LYS A 143 -0.84 -35.14 -9.67
C LYS A 143 -0.32 -36.57 -9.83
N ASN A 144 -0.79 -37.29 -10.84
CA ASN A 144 -0.38 -38.67 -11.12
C ASN A 144 0.79 -38.76 -12.12
N TYR A 145 1.14 -37.64 -12.77
CA TYR A 145 2.24 -37.57 -13.72
C TYR A 145 3.60 -37.68 -12.99
N PRO A 146 4.57 -38.50 -13.45
CA PRO A 146 5.85 -38.70 -12.77
C PRO A 146 6.65 -37.40 -12.60
N GLY A 147 6.78 -36.89 -11.37
CA GLY A 147 7.41 -35.60 -11.06
C GLY A 147 6.43 -34.42 -10.91
N GLY A 148 5.14 -34.67 -11.10
CA GLY A 148 4.05 -33.74 -10.83
C GLY A 148 4.12 -32.45 -11.64
N ILE A 149 3.54 -31.37 -11.08
CA ILE A 149 3.47 -30.06 -11.74
C ILE A 149 4.87 -29.44 -11.96
N ARG A 150 5.86 -29.76 -11.11
CA ARG A 150 7.20 -29.20 -11.20
C ARG A 150 7.94 -29.66 -12.45
N ARG A 151 7.87 -30.97 -12.77
CA ARG A 151 8.47 -31.49 -14.00
C ARG A 151 7.86 -30.82 -15.23
N LEU A 152 6.54 -30.65 -15.25
CA LEU A 152 5.86 -29.96 -16.34
C LEU A 152 6.30 -28.49 -16.43
N GLN A 153 6.41 -27.78 -15.30
CA GLN A 153 6.94 -26.40 -15.26
C GLN A 153 8.35 -26.31 -15.85
N THR A 154 9.22 -27.30 -15.59
CA THR A 154 10.55 -27.37 -16.22
C THR A 154 10.45 -27.54 -17.74
N LEU A 155 9.55 -28.40 -18.22
CA LEU A 155 9.34 -28.62 -19.66
C LEU A 155 8.89 -27.35 -20.37
N VAL A 156 7.97 -26.58 -19.77
CA VAL A 156 7.53 -25.28 -20.32
C VAL A 156 8.51 -24.13 -20.05
N LYS A 157 9.69 -24.41 -19.51
CA LYS A 157 10.71 -23.42 -19.13
C LYS A 157 10.15 -22.29 -18.24
N ILE A 158 9.15 -22.60 -17.41
CA ILE A 158 8.73 -21.69 -16.35
C ILE A 158 9.88 -21.66 -15.34
N GLU A 159 10.44 -20.48 -15.10
CA GLU A 159 11.37 -20.28 -14.00
C GLU A 159 10.72 -20.79 -12.71
N GLN A 160 11.27 -21.88 -12.17
CA GLN A 160 10.76 -22.42 -10.93
C GLN A 160 11.02 -21.41 -9.81
N THR A 161 9.96 -20.77 -9.33
CA THR A 161 10.05 -19.88 -8.17
C THR A 161 10.42 -20.65 -6.91
N SER A 162 10.10 -21.96 -6.84
CA SER A 162 10.50 -22.82 -5.74
C SER A 162 11.84 -23.49 -6.01
N LYS A 163 12.82 -23.22 -5.16
CA LYS A 163 14.11 -23.93 -5.15
C LYS A 163 13.93 -25.44 -4.91
N PRO A 164 14.80 -26.30 -5.46
CA PRO A 164 14.68 -27.76 -5.33
C PRO A 164 14.83 -28.23 -3.86
N ALA A 165 14.37 -29.44 -3.57
CA ALA A 165 14.58 -30.05 -2.26
C ALA A 165 16.09 -30.18 -1.98
N GLY A 166 16.52 -29.84 -0.75
CA GLY A 166 17.93 -29.81 -0.37
C GLY A 166 18.68 -28.53 -0.75
N PHE A 167 18.09 -27.62 -1.54
CA PHE A 167 18.72 -26.32 -1.83
C PHE A 167 18.94 -25.49 -0.56
N TRP A 168 17.96 -25.49 0.33
CA TRP A 168 18.07 -24.79 1.61
C TRP A 168 18.89 -25.63 2.58
N ASN A 169 20.12 -25.19 2.81
CA ASN A 169 20.99 -25.59 3.91
C ASN A 169 21.43 -24.31 4.66
N PRO A 170 22.02 -24.42 5.87
CA PRO A 170 22.39 -23.25 6.66
C PRO A 170 23.26 -22.22 5.92
N GLU A 171 24.23 -22.69 5.14
CA GLU A 171 25.17 -21.86 4.37
C GLU A 171 24.46 -21.08 3.26
N LYS A 172 23.61 -21.75 2.48
CA LYS A 172 22.82 -21.12 1.41
C LYS A 172 21.79 -20.13 1.95
N VAL A 173 21.21 -20.40 3.12
CA VAL A 173 20.33 -19.44 3.79
C VAL A 173 21.10 -18.18 4.19
N GLU A 174 22.31 -18.32 4.72
CA GLU A 174 23.17 -17.18 5.06
C GLU A 174 23.59 -16.37 3.83
N GLU A 175 23.99 -17.05 2.75
CA GLU A 175 24.36 -16.42 1.49
C GLU A 175 23.20 -15.61 0.88
N GLU A 176 22.04 -16.23 0.73
CA GLU A 176 20.83 -15.59 0.19
C GLU A 176 20.33 -14.45 1.08
N ALA A 177 20.38 -14.63 2.40
CA ALA A 177 20.01 -13.57 3.34
C ALA A 177 20.99 -12.40 3.33
N ARG A 178 22.29 -12.67 3.16
CA ARG A 178 23.32 -11.64 3.01
C ARG A 178 23.12 -10.84 1.72
N ALA A 179 22.92 -11.53 0.59
CA ALA A 179 22.62 -10.89 -0.68
C ALA A 179 21.33 -10.05 -0.61
N PHE A 180 20.28 -10.60 0.01
CA PHE A 180 19.03 -9.87 0.25
C PHE A 180 19.26 -8.61 1.09
N PHE A 181 20.04 -8.71 2.17
CA PHE A 181 20.35 -7.57 3.03
C PHE A 181 21.19 -6.50 2.32
N GLN A 182 22.17 -6.90 1.50
CA GLN A 182 22.97 -5.97 0.69
C GLN A 182 22.10 -5.21 -0.32
N ASN A 183 21.13 -5.88 -0.93
CA ASN A 183 20.24 -5.27 -1.92
C ASN A 183 19.17 -4.36 -1.30
N GLU A 184 18.57 -4.76 -0.17
CA GLU A 184 17.41 -4.06 0.41
C GLU A 184 17.75 -3.20 1.63
N GLY A 185 18.97 -3.30 2.17
CA GLY A 185 19.42 -2.61 3.38
C GLY A 185 18.76 -3.07 4.68
N THR A 186 17.79 -3.97 4.62
CA THR A 186 17.08 -4.48 5.79
C THR A 186 16.64 -5.93 5.61
N LEU A 187 16.82 -6.73 6.66
CA LEU A 187 16.41 -8.13 6.69
C LEU A 187 15.28 -8.28 7.73
N THR A 188 14.02 -8.24 7.29
CA THR A 188 12.85 -8.44 8.18
C THR A 188 11.84 -9.36 7.52
N ARG A 189 11.06 -10.12 8.32
CA ARG A 189 9.99 -10.99 7.77
C ARG A 189 9.01 -10.21 6.89
N ARG A 190 8.65 -8.99 7.31
CA ARG A 190 7.79 -8.09 6.53
C ARG A 190 8.38 -7.77 5.17
N MET A 191 9.68 -7.45 5.11
CA MET A 191 10.36 -7.14 3.85
C MET A 191 10.46 -8.36 2.93
N LEU A 192 10.82 -9.52 3.47
CA LEU A 192 10.86 -10.78 2.71
C LEU A 192 9.52 -11.10 2.06
N ARG A 193 8.42 -11.00 2.81
CA ARG A 193 7.06 -11.22 2.26
C ARG A 193 6.70 -10.21 1.17
N ARG A 194 7.07 -8.93 1.36
CA ARG A 194 6.80 -7.86 0.39
C ARG A 194 7.54 -8.07 -0.93
N LYS A 195 8.70 -8.73 -0.89
CA LYS A 195 9.52 -9.12 -2.04
C LYS A 195 9.25 -10.56 -2.50
N ASN A 196 8.15 -11.17 -2.05
CA ASN A 196 7.77 -12.55 -2.35
C ASN A 196 8.85 -13.61 -2.02
N ARG A 197 9.76 -13.32 -1.09
CA ARG A 197 10.81 -14.22 -0.58
C ARG A 197 10.34 -15.03 0.64
N GLN A 198 9.14 -15.60 0.54
CA GLN A 198 8.55 -16.44 1.60
C GLN A 198 9.30 -17.77 1.75
N ASP A 199 9.92 -18.23 0.67
CA ASP A 199 10.85 -19.35 0.63
C ASP A 199 12.02 -19.15 1.61
N LEU A 200 12.65 -17.98 1.55
CA LEU A 200 13.76 -17.62 2.43
C LEU A 200 13.26 -17.40 3.86
N ASP A 201 12.12 -16.74 4.10
CA ASP A 201 11.53 -16.58 5.44
C ASP A 201 11.33 -17.96 6.13
N ALA A 202 10.75 -18.93 5.43
CA ALA A 202 10.56 -20.28 5.94
C ALA A 202 11.88 -21.02 6.19
N ALA A 203 12.87 -20.85 5.32
CA ALA A 203 14.20 -21.44 5.50
C ALA A 203 14.95 -20.84 6.70
N ILE A 204 14.89 -19.51 6.87
CA ILE A 204 15.46 -18.81 8.03
C ILE A 204 14.86 -19.36 9.33
N GLU A 205 13.54 -19.55 9.38
CA GLU A 205 12.87 -20.08 10.56
C GLU A 205 13.32 -21.50 10.90
N ARG A 206 13.49 -22.35 9.89
CA ARG A 206 13.98 -23.73 10.06
C ARG A 206 15.38 -23.79 10.66
N TYR A 207 16.26 -22.84 10.35
CA TYR A 207 17.67 -22.84 10.77
C TYR A 207 17.98 -21.85 11.90
N GLY A 208 17.08 -21.76 12.88
CA GLY A 208 17.29 -21.05 14.14
C GLY A 208 16.72 -19.63 14.19
N GLY A 209 15.94 -19.22 13.18
CA GLY A 209 15.19 -17.98 13.18
C GLY A 209 15.99 -16.73 12.81
N MET A 210 15.24 -15.64 12.58
CA MET A 210 15.75 -14.37 12.06
C MET A 210 16.80 -13.71 12.97
N ILE A 211 16.65 -13.83 14.30
CA ILE A 211 17.56 -13.22 15.27
C ILE A 211 18.93 -13.89 15.21
N SER A 212 18.96 -15.22 15.29
CA SER A 212 20.18 -16.03 15.21
C SER A 212 20.92 -15.78 13.91
N LEU A 213 20.18 -15.74 12.78
CA LEU A 213 20.76 -15.45 11.48
C LEU A 213 21.39 -14.05 11.41
N LYS A 214 20.69 -13.02 11.88
CA LYS A 214 21.25 -11.65 11.92
C LYS A 214 22.52 -11.57 12.74
N LYS A 215 22.56 -12.25 13.89
CA LYS A 215 23.77 -12.34 14.73
C LYS A 215 24.94 -12.96 13.97
N ARG A 216 24.71 -14.08 13.26
CA ARG A 216 25.75 -14.72 12.42
C ARG A 216 26.22 -13.84 11.26
N LEU A 217 25.31 -13.07 10.66
CA LEU A 217 25.64 -12.13 9.59
C LEU A 217 26.30 -10.83 10.08
N GLY A 218 26.51 -10.66 11.39
CA GLY A 218 27.00 -9.38 11.96
C GLY A 218 26.03 -8.22 11.74
N ILE A 219 24.80 -8.49 11.29
CA ILE A 219 23.74 -7.50 11.18
C ILE A 219 23.29 -7.23 12.59
N GLY A 220 23.43 -6.00 13.05
CA GLY A 220 22.90 -5.59 14.35
C GLY A 220 21.43 -6.00 14.46
N THR A 221 21.16 -7.11 15.17
CA THR A 221 19.84 -7.33 15.73
C THR A 221 19.62 -6.10 16.57
N ARG A 222 18.56 -5.36 16.26
CA ARG A 222 18.19 -4.12 16.92
C ARG A 222 18.53 -4.28 18.40
N ARG A 223 19.65 -3.68 18.84
CA ARG A 223 20.37 -4.12 20.04
C ARG A 223 19.32 -4.28 21.12
N GLU A 224 19.18 -5.48 21.69
CA GLU A 224 18.44 -5.61 22.93
C GLU A 224 19.12 -4.64 23.88
N LYS A 225 18.50 -3.46 23.99
CA LYS A 225 18.98 -2.44 24.89
C LYS A 225 18.94 -3.10 26.27
N PRO A 226 20.00 -2.97 27.09
CA PRO A 226 20.07 -3.65 28.36
C PRO A 226 18.80 -3.40 29.19
N GLN A 227 18.48 -4.34 30.07
CA GLN A 227 17.38 -4.15 31.01
C GLN A 227 17.59 -2.80 31.72
N ASN A 228 16.56 -1.96 31.75
CA ASN A 228 16.56 -0.59 32.27
C ASN A 228 17.21 0.50 31.38
N TYR A 229 17.64 0.22 30.15
CA TYR A 229 18.18 1.24 29.23
C TYR A 229 17.23 2.44 29.04
N TRP A 230 15.92 2.17 29.01
CA TRP A 230 14.90 3.20 28.80
C TRP A 230 14.44 3.89 30.09
N GLN A 231 14.92 3.46 31.27
CA GLN A 231 14.53 4.07 32.54
C GLN A 231 15.28 5.36 32.82
N ASP A 232 16.41 5.59 32.16
CA ASP A 232 17.17 6.82 32.26
C ASP A 232 16.64 7.88 31.27
N ALA A 233 16.21 9.02 31.80
CA ALA A 233 15.68 10.14 31.03
C ALA A 233 16.73 10.76 30.10
N GLU A 234 18.01 10.82 30.52
CA GLU A 234 19.09 11.34 29.67
C GLU A 234 19.36 10.41 28.48
N THR A 235 19.28 9.09 28.69
CA THR A 235 19.36 8.11 27.61
C THR A 235 18.23 8.30 26.58
N ILE A 236 16.99 8.54 27.03
CA ILE A 236 15.87 8.87 26.13
C ILE A 236 16.15 10.17 25.37
N ARG A 237 16.60 11.21 26.07
CA ARG A 237 16.90 12.52 25.50
C ARG A 237 17.94 12.42 24.40
N HIS A 238 19.03 11.71 24.64
CA HIS A 238 20.11 11.51 23.68
C HIS A 238 19.65 10.72 22.43
N GLU A 239 18.85 9.66 22.59
CA GLU A 239 18.32 8.90 21.45
C GLU A 239 17.37 9.74 20.58
N VAL A 240 16.56 10.60 21.20
CA VAL A 240 15.71 11.55 20.48
C VAL A 240 16.54 12.63 19.79
N GLN A 241 17.56 13.17 20.45
CA GLN A 241 18.46 14.16 19.86
C GLN A 241 19.13 13.61 18.59
N ARG A 242 19.64 12.38 18.63
CA ARG A 242 20.20 11.70 17.44
C ARG A 242 19.18 11.54 16.32
N PHE A 243 17.92 11.25 16.65
CA PHE A 243 16.85 11.17 15.67
C PHE A 243 16.56 12.54 15.02
N THR A 244 16.57 13.63 15.81
CA THR A 244 16.32 14.97 15.31
C THR A 244 17.50 15.55 14.51
N GLU A 245 18.74 15.26 14.91
CA GLU A 245 19.96 15.61 14.16
C GLU A 245 19.99 14.92 12.78
N GLY A 246 19.40 13.74 12.67
CA GLY A 246 19.16 13.06 11.39
C GLY A 246 18.02 13.65 10.55
N GLY A 247 17.49 14.82 10.90
CA GLY A 247 16.36 15.48 10.22
C GLY A 247 14.98 14.92 10.60
N GLY A 248 14.89 14.09 11.65
CA GLY A 248 13.64 13.51 12.10
C GLY A 248 12.76 14.52 12.86
N ILE A 249 11.51 14.68 12.44
CA ILE A 249 10.54 15.51 13.18
C ILE A 249 9.96 14.68 14.35
N LEU A 250 10.20 15.11 15.59
CA LEU A 250 9.83 14.41 16.83
C LEU A 250 8.32 14.28 17.05
N THR A 251 7.68 13.29 16.41
CA THR A 251 6.28 12.92 16.65
C THR A 251 6.15 11.42 16.85
N GLN A 252 5.16 10.97 17.61
CA GLN A 252 4.89 9.53 17.83
C GLN A 252 4.76 8.78 16.49
N ARG A 253 4.06 9.39 15.52
CA ARG A 253 3.88 8.83 14.17
C ARG A 253 5.22 8.68 13.43
N ASN A 254 6.11 9.67 13.52
CA ASN A 254 7.39 9.63 12.82
C ASN A 254 8.37 8.66 13.51
N LEU A 255 8.40 8.60 14.84
CA LEU A 255 9.16 7.60 15.57
C LEU A 255 8.71 6.18 15.17
N SER A 256 7.41 5.92 15.14
CA SER A 256 6.86 4.62 14.72
C SER A 256 7.19 4.28 13.25
N ARG A 257 7.10 5.26 12.33
CA ARG A 257 7.48 5.09 10.91
C ARG A 257 8.97 4.83 10.72
N ALA A 258 9.83 5.47 11.51
CA ALA A 258 11.26 5.18 11.59
C ALA A 258 11.56 3.85 12.32
N GLY A 259 10.52 3.11 12.70
CA GLY A 259 10.59 1.86 13.43
C GLY A 259 10.86 2.04 14.91
N LEU A 260 11.17 3.24 15.42
CA LEU A 260 11.56 3.58 16.80
C LEU A 260 10.42 3.48 17.83
N SER A 261 9.53 2.49 17.69
CA SER A 261 8.39 2.26 18.60
C SER A 261 8.81 2.02 20.06
N SER A 262 10.00 1.45 20.30
CA SER A 262 10.54 1.28 21.65
C SER A 262 10.88 2.63 22.30
N LEU A 263 11.39 3.58 21.52
CA LEU A 263 11.70 4.94 21.98
C LEU A 263 10.41 5.72 22.25
N ASP A 264 9.42 5.63 21.34
CA ASP A 264 8.09 6.20 21.57
C ASP A 264 7.46 5.70 22.88
N TRP A 265 7.52 4.39 23.11
CA TRP A 265 7.07 3.78 24.35
C TRP A 265 7.89 4.26 25.56
N ALA A 266 9.21 4.34 25.45
CA ALA A 266 10.08 4.83 26.53
C ALA A 266 9.75 6.29 26.92
N ILE A 267 9.61 7.17 25.93
CA ILE A 267 9.22 8.58 26.14
C ILE A 267 7.91 8.66 26.91
N ARG A 268 6.91 7.85 26.55
CA ARG A 268 5.60 7.89 27.18
C ARG A 268 5.61 7.41 28.64
N ASN A 269 6.43 6.42 28.97
CA ASN A 269 6.37 5.75 30.28
C ASN A 269 7.44 6.23 31.26
N TYR A 270 8.60 6.70 30.78
CA TYR A 270 9.75 7.02 31.62
C TYR A 270 10.19 8.49 31.54
N TYR A 271 9.83 9.22 30.48
CA TYR A 271 10.18 10.64 30.39
C TYR A 271 9.13 11.52 31.11
N PRO A 272 9.51 12.32 32.12
CA PRO A 272 8.58 13.20 32.83
C PRO A 272 7.87 14.16 31.87
N GLY A 273 6.54 14.17 31.86
CA GLY A 273 5.74 15.00 30.94
C GLY A 273 5.68 14.50 29.48
N GLY A 274 6.27 13.33 29.19
CA GLY A 274 6.19 12.64 27.91
C GLY A 274 6.78 13.42 26.73
N ILE A 275 6.27 13.15 25.51
CA ILE A 275 6.86 13.68 24.27
C ILE A 275 6.79 15.21 24.16
N GLN A 276 5.82 15.84 24.82
CA GLN A 276 5.66 17.29 24.77
C GLN A 276 6.70 17.99 25.63
N GLN A 277 6.93 17.51 26.86
CA GLN A 277 8.00 18.01 27.71
C GLN A 277 9.37 17.78 27.06
N LEU A 278 9.60 16.59 26.52
CA LEU A 278 10.84 16.29 25.80
C LEU A 278 11.09 17.21 24.60
N ARG A 279 10.05 17.61 23.86
CA ARG A 279 10.19 18.62 22.79
C ARG A 279 10.67 19.95 23.37
N LEU A 280 10.09 20.40 24.47
CA LEU A 280 10.45 21.66 25.13
C LEU A 280 11.89 21.63 25.66
N ASP A 281 12.29 20.53 26.29
CA ASP A 281 13.65 20.34 26.84
C ASP A 281 14.73 20.29 25.73
N LEU A 282 14.32 20.03 24.48
CA LEU A 282 15.17 20.07 23.29
C LEU A 282 15.02 21.37 22.49
N GLY A 283 14.27 22.36 22.99
CA GLY A 283 14.03 23.63 22.28
C GLY A 283 13.17 23.49 21.03
N LEU A 284 12.41 22.39 20.90
CA LEU A 284 11.49 22.15 19.79
C LEU A 284 10.09 22.65 20.13
N GLU A 285 9.38 23.20 19.15
CA GLU A 285 8.01 23.69 19.35
C GLU A 285 7.06 22.56 19.77
N ALA A 286 6.41 22.64 20.94
CA ALA A 286 5.43 21.64 21.35
C ALA A 286 4.10 21.80 20.59
N SER A 287 3.55 20.70 20.06
CA SER A 287 2.22 20.75 19.44
C SER A 287 1.12 20.99 20.48
N LYS A 288 1.29 20.44 21.68
CA LYS A 288 0.43 20.68 22.84
C LYS A 288 1.28 20.88 24.08
N TYR A 289 1.11 22.00 24.76
CA TYR A 289 1.78 22.22 26.03
C TYR A 289 1.11 21.38 27.13
N PRO A 290 1.87 20.81 28.08
CA PRO A 290 1.31 20.07 29.20
C PRO A 290 0.39 20.96 30.06
N PRO A 291 -0.55 20.36 30.82
CA PRO A 291 -1.30 21.11 31.82
C PRO A 291 -0.32 21.83 32.76
N ASN A 292 -0.66 23.07 33.15
CA ASN A 292 0.18 23.96 33.96
C ASN A 292 1.51 24.42 33.33
N TYR A 293 1.77 24.17 32.04
CA TYR A 293 2.94 24.72 31.36
C TYR A 293 2.99 26.26 31.41
N TRP A 294 1.83 26.89 31.22
CA TRP A 294 1.70 28.34 31.22
C TRP A 294 1.51 28.86 32.65
N THR A 295 2.62 28.97 33.38
CA THR A 295 2.69 29.75 34.62
C THR A 295 2.93 31.23 34.30
N ILE A 296 2.72 32.12 35.26
CA ILE A 296 2.93 33.57 35.06
C ILE A 296 4.38 33.84 34.66
N GLU A 297 5.32 33.22 35.37
CA GLU A 297 6.76 33.34 35.14
C GLU A 297 7.14 32.88 33.74
N ARG A 298 6.55 31.76 33.28
CA ARG A 298 6.82 31.23 31.94
C ARG A 298 6.24 32.12 30.84
N ILE A 299 5.08 32.73 31.09
CA ILE A 299 4.50 33.71 30.16
C ILE A 299 5.42 34.91 30.01
N GLU A 300 6.00 35.39 31.11
CA GLU A 300 6.97 36.51 31.11
C GLU A 300 8.25 36.15 30.38
N GLU A 301 8.82 34.96 30.63
CA GLU A 301 10.00 34.48 29.92
C GLU A 301 9.77 34.41 28.41
N GLU A 302 8.65 33.82 27.97
CA GLU A 302 8.34 33.68 26.54
C GLU A 302 8.02 35.03 25.90
N ALA A 303 7.33 35.93 26.62
CA ALA A 303 7.08 37.30 26.15
C ALA A 303 8.38 38.10 26.03
N LYS A 304 9.29 37.97 26.99
CA LYS A 304 10.60 38.62 26.96
C LYS A 304 11.41 38.18 25.74
N LYS A 305 11.42 36.89 25.41
CA LYS A 305 12.11 36.39 24.19
C LYS A 305 11.55 37.02 22.91
N VAL A 306 10.23 37.10 22.78
CA VAL A 306 9.60 37.74 21.62
C VAL A 306 9.92 39.24 21.59
N PHE A 307 9.89 39.91 22.74
CA PHE A 307 10.25 41.32 22.85
C PHE A 307 11.70 41.58 22.44
N GLU A 308 12.66 40.76 22.90
CA GLU A 308 14.07 40.85 22.52
C GLU A 308 14.32 40.56 21.04
N GLN A 309 13.56 39.63 20.44
CA GLN A 309 13.71 39.25 19.03
C GLN A 309 13.12 40.29 18.08
N GLU A 310 11.99 40.88 18.45
CA GLU A 310 11.18 41.69 17.53
C GLU A 310 11.16 43.19 17.89
N GLY A 311 11.79 43.57 19.01
CA GLY A 311 11.85 44.95 19.48
C GLY A 311 10.53 45.50 20.03
N GLY A 312 9.59 44.61 20.36
CA GLY A 312 8.28 44.99 20.87
C GLY A 312 7.34 43.81 21.07
N LEU A 313 6.25 44.02 21.82
CA LEU A 313 5.26 42.99 22.10
C LEU A 313 3.84 43.52 21.79
N THR A 314 3.56 43.72 20.50
CA THR A 314 2.24 44.18 20.05
C THR A 314 1.26 43.01 19.84
N ALA A 315 -0.04 43.27 19.97
CA ALA A 315 -1.07 42.26 19.75
C ALA A 315 -1.05 41.71 18.31
N GLN A 316 -0.69 42.53 17.33
CA GLN A 316 -0.57 42.12 15.93
C GLN A 316 0.63 41.18 15.76
N LEU A 317 1.79 41.57 16.28
CA LEU A 317 3.00 40.77 16.20
C LEU A 317 2.81 39.39 16.84
N LEU A 318 2.21 39.35 18.04
CA LEU A 318 1.92 38.07 18.68
C LEU A 318 0.88 37.26 17.90
N LYS A 319 -0.13 37.85 17.26
CA LYS A 319 -1.08 37.08 16.42
C LYS A 319 -0.42 36.46 15.19
N GLU A 320 0.56 37.16 14.61
CA GLU A 320 1.29 36.73 13.41
C GLU A 320 2.34 35.67 13.75
N HIS A 321 3.16 35.90 14.78
CA HIS A 321 4.33 35.08 15.09
C HIS A 321 4.10 34.07 16.23
N ASN A 322 3.22 34.36 17.21
CA ASN A 322 3.00 33.48 18.35
C ASN A 322 1.55 33.56 18.89
N LYS A 323 0.59 33.19 18.03
CA LYS A 323 -0.86 33.32 18.33
C LYS A 323 -1.26 32.65 19.64
N ARG A 324 -0.52 31.63 20.05
CA ARG A 324 -0.77 30.91 21.30
C ARG A 324 -0.37 31.73 22.52
N LEU A 325 0.81 32.34 22.51
CA LEU A 325 1.26 33.24 23.59
C LEU A 325 0.30 34.42 23.74
N TYR A 326 -0.15 35.03 22.64
CA TYR A 326 -1.20 36.06 22.66
C TYR A 326 -2.43 35.63 23.46
N ARG A 327 -2.97 34.45 23.14
CA ARG A 327 -4.17 33.92 23.79
C ARG A 327 -3.92 33.63 25.27
N VAL A 328 -2.76 33.05 25.60
CA VAL A 328 -2.42 32.71 26.98
C VAL A 328 -2.24 33.97 27.83
N ILE A 329 -1.59 35.02 27.31
CA ILE A 329 -1.49 36.31 27.99
C ILE A 329 -2.89 36.85 28.30
N ALA A 330 -3.79 36.85 27.31
CA ALA A 330 -5.15 37.33 27.49
C ALA A 330 -5.98 36.51 28.50
N GLU A 331 -5.79 35.18 28.55
CA GLU A 331 -6.56 34.29 29.42
C GLU A 331 -6.01 34.19 30.85
N LYS A 332 -4.69 34.28 31.04
CA LYS A 332 -4.02 33.88 32.28
C LYS A 332 -3.16 34.95 32.94
N TYR A 333 -2.74 35.98 32.21
CA TYR A 333 -1.84 36.99 32.77
C TYR A 333 -2.65 38.16 33.34
N PRO A 334 -2.55 38.50 34.64
CA PRO A 334 -3.29 39.61 35.23
C PRO A 334 -2.97 40.95 34.54
N GLY A 335 -4.00 41.66 34.08
CA GLY A 335 -3.84 42.90 33.29
C GLY A 335 -3.48 42.69 31.82
N GLY A 336 -3.40 41.44 31.36
CA GLY A 336 -3.24 41.07 29.96
C GLY A 336 -1.97 41.64 29.31
N LEU A 337 -2.10 42.05 28.04
CA LEU A 337 -0.97 42.53 27.25
C LEU A 337 -0.40 43.88 27.74
N ALA A 338 -1.22 44.73 28.36
CA ALA A 338 -0.77 46.03 28.87
C ALA A 338 0.18 45.85 30.06
N ALA A 339 -0.19 45.02 31.02
CA ALA A 339 0.61 44.77 32.22
C ALA A 339 1.94 44.06 31.91
N ILE A 340 1.96 43.14 30.95
CA ILE A 340 3.22 42.48 30.54
C ILE A 340 4.14 43.45 29.78
N ASN A 341 3.58 44.36 28.97
CA ASN A 341 4.35 45.43 28.31
C ASN A 341 4.96 46.39 29.31
N GLU A 342 4.19 46.83 30.30
CA GLU A 342 4.68 47.65 31.41
C GLU A 342 5.82 46.95 32.15
N LYS A 343 5.64 45.66 32.50
CA LYS A 343 6.66 44.86 33.20
C LYS A 343 7.95 44.68 32.40
N LEU A 344 7.86 44.56 31.08
CA LEU A 344 9.03 44.42 30.19
C LEU A 344 9.68 45.76 29.83
N GLY A 345 9.18 46.90 30.35
CA GLY A 345 9.68 48.23 29.97
C GLY A 345 9.27 48.68 28.57
N ALA A 346 8.30 48.00 27.94
CA ALA A 346 7.82 48.35 26.60
C ALA A 346 6.99 49.65 26.58
N ASN A 347 6.53 50.12 27.74
CA ASN A 347 5.95 51.46 27.88
C ASN A 347 7.01 52.57 27.96
N GLU A 348 8.30 52.22 28.05
CA GLU A 348 9.45 53.14 27.91
C GLU A 348 10.09 53.05 26.52
N VAL A 349 9.35 52.64 25.48
CA VAL A 349 9.67 53.22 24.18
C VAL A 349 9.40 54.70 24.37
N ASP A 350 10.47 55.50 24.47
CA ASP A 350 10.43 56.98 24.45
C ASP A 350 9.15 57.35 23.72
N SER A 351 8.21 57.99 24.41
CA SER A 351 6.93 58.40 23.80
C SER A 351 7.23 58.88 22.39
N VAL A 352 6.40 58.62 21.38
CA VAL A 352 6.65 59.17 20.04
C VAL A 352 6.97 60.68 20.14
N GLU A 353 6.40 61.37 21.12
CA GLU A 353 6.78 62.73 21.51
C GLU A 353 8.20 62.87 22.08
N GLU A 354 8.69 62.00 22.95
CA GLU A 354 10.09 62.01 23.41
C GLU A 354 11.08 61.70 22.27
N LEU A 355 10.80 60.74 21.38
CA LEU A 355 11.64 60.50 20.20
C LEU A 355 11.62 61.70 19.26
N LEU A 356 10.46 62.32 19.05
CA LEU A 356 10.34 63.53 18.26
C LEU A 356 11.06 64.70 18.92
N ASN A 357 10.93 64.89 20.24
CA ASN A 357 11.62 65.95 20.99
C ASN A 357 13.14 65.75 20.97
N GLN A 358 13.62 64.52 21.13
CA GLN A 358 15.04 64.19 21.02
C GLN A 358 15.55 64.41 19.60
N TYR A 359 14.75 64.06 18.58
CA TYR A 359 15.08 64.32 17.18
C TYR A 359 15.09 65.81 16.84
N GLU A 360 14.09 66.59 17.31
CA GLU A 360 14.05 68.04 17.17
C GLU A 360 15.27 68.69 17.84
N GLY A 361 15.66 68.21 19.03
CA GLY A 361 16.89 68.64 19.69
C GLY A 361 18.17 68.29 18.92
N ALA A 362 18.20 67.14 18.24
CA ALA A 362 19.31 66.76 17.37
C ALA A 362 19.38 67.63 16.12
N LEU A 363 18.23 67.97 15.52
CA LEU A 363 18.12 68.86 14.36
C LEU A 363 18.68 70.26 14.63
N GLN A 364 18.54 70.77 15.86
CA GLN A 364 19.12 72.07 16.25
C GLN A 364 20.66 72.05 16.28
N LYS A 365 21.27 70.89 16.56
CA LYS A 365 22.73 70.73 16.59
C LYS A 365 23.29 70.51 15.19
N ARG A 366 22.60 69.71 14.38
CA ARG A 366 23.00 69.39 13.01
C ARG A 366 21.78 68.93 12.20
N PRO A 367 21.60 69.41 10.96
CA PRO A 367 20.59 68.85 10.08
C PRO A 367 20.94 67.39 9.76
N MET A 368 20.04 66.47 10.14
CA MET A 368 20.11 65.05 9.87
C MET A 368 18.71 64.52 9.60
N SER A 369 18.59 63.39 8.93
CA SER A 369 17.32 62.70 8.74
C SER A 369 16.93 61.89 9.97
N PHE A 370 15.63 61.64 10.17
CA PHE A 370 15.13 60.81 11.26
C PHE A 370 15.74 59.40 11.24
N ARG A 371 16.08 58.90 10.05
CA ARG A 371 16.73 57.61 9.87
C ARG A 371 18.17 57.60 10.38
N GLU A 372 18.93 58.68 10.14
CA GLU A 372 20.28 58.85 10.69
C GLU A 372 20.22 58.97 12.22
N PHE A 373 19.22 59.69 12.76
CA PHE A 373 19.02 59.84 14.20
C PHE A 373 18.77 58.48 14.89
N LEU A 374 17.90 57.64 14.31
CA LEU A 374 17.64 56.30 14.83
C LEU A 374 18.86 55.36 14.72
N GLN A 375 19.80 55.63 13.80
CA GLN A 375 21.05 54.85 13.70
C GLN A 375 22.08 55.25 14.74
N GLU A 376 22.11 56.52 15.14
CA GLU A 376 23.01 57.00 16.21
C GLU A 376 22.55 56.58 17.61
N LYS A 377 21.28 56.23 17.79
CA LYS A 377 20.70 55.77 19.07
C LYS A 377 20.82 54.26 19.33
N LYS A 378 21.12 53.47 18.30
CA LYS A 378 21.37 52.02 18.41
C LYS A 378 22.82 51.77 18.81
#